data_AF-A0A7Y4C209-F1
#
_entry.id   AF-A0A7Y4C209-F1
#
_cell.length_a   1.000
_cell.length_b   1.000
_cell.length_c   1.000
_cell.angle_alpha   90.00
_cell.angle_beta   90.00
_cell.angle_gamma   90.00
#
_symmetry.space_group_name_H-M   'P 1'
#
loop_
_entity.id
_entity.type
_entity.pdbx_description
1 polymer ?
#
loop_
_entity_poly.entity_id
_entity_poly.type
_entity_poly.pdbx_seq_one_letter_code
_entity_poly.pdbx_strand_id
1 'polypeptide(L)'
;MKSKLLFSALASLVMFGCASTSDSPANMELATGPMANCDLPTLDERGPVRPSLYVVGTFDDGQWIHMENRKMGYKGDGIYQIVSDEKQGNVSLQFATMGWNPQYTAAGLSMKVGYEKALKRGGFAKNTVVNIPHAGKYLWSIKLAEDKKPISALISVCK
;
A
#
# COMPACT_ATOMS: atom_id res chain seq x y z
N MET A 1 61.39 -53.21 -9.41
CA MET A 1 61.77 -51.98 -10.13
C MET A 1 60.55 -51.06 -10.23
N LYS A 2 60.66 -49.84 -9.67
CA LYS A 2 60.11 -48.52 -10.10
C LYS A 2 58.67 -48.50 -10.68
N SER A 3 57.72 -47.65 -10.28
CA SER A 3 57.70 -46.38 -9.55
C SER A 3 56.22 -45.91 -9.47
N LYS A 4 55.98 -44.85 -8.68
CA LYS A 4 54.87 -43.86 -8.69
C LYS A 4 53.75 -44.15 -7.68
N LEU A 5 53.75 -43.51 -6.50
CA LEU A 5 53.48 -42.09 -6.15
C LEU A 5 51.98 -41.79 -5.97
N LEU A 6 51.57 -41.79 -4.68
CA LEU A 6 50.74 -40.83 -3.94
C LEU A 6 49.73 -39.97 -4.71
N PHE A 7 48.44 -40.09 -4.35
CA PHE A 7 47.44 -38.99 -4.26
C PHE A 7 46.37 -39.41 -3.23
N SER A 8 46.35 -38.81 -2.03
CA SER A 8 45.54 -37.63 -1.66
C SER A 8 44.14 -38.00 -1.16
N ALA A 9 44.02 -38.08 0.17
CA ALA A 9 42.75 -38.11 0.89
C ALA A 9 42.05 -36.75 0.82
N LEU A 10 40.75 -36.73 0.51
CA LEU A 10 39.87 -35.59 0.78
C LEU A 10 38.68 -36.06 1.60
N ALA A 11 38.65 -35.60 2.86
CA ALA A 11 37.51 -35.67 3.75
C ALA A 11 36.52 -34.56 3.38
N SER A 12 35.31 -34.93 3.00
CA SER A 12 34.21 -33.97 2.77
C SER A 12 33.40 -33.82 4.05
N LEU A 13 33.68 -32.75 4.80
CA LEU A 13 32.79 -32.23 5.83
C LEU A 13 31.61 -31.51 5.15
N VAL A 14 30.40 -32.06 5.26
CA VAL A 14 29.17 -31.35 4.90
C VAL A 14 28.77 -30.51 6.10
N MET A 15 29.11 -29.23 6.10
CA MET A 15 28.53 -28.25 7.01
C MET A 15 27.13 -27.90 6.48
N PHE A 16 26.09 -28.38 7.18
CA PHE A 16 24.74 -27.83 7.05
C PHE A 16 24.76 -26.38 7.56
N GLY A 17 24.91 -25.43 6.65
CA GLY A 17 24.67 -24.02 6.92
C GLY A 17 23.17 -23.78 6.99
N CYS A 18 22.64 -23.52 8.18
CA CYS A 18 21.35 -22.85 8.34
C CYS A 18 21.42 -21.49 7.64
N ALA A 19 20.82 -21.37 6.46
CA ALA A 19 20.50 -20.08 5.89
C ALA A 19 19.32 -19.51 6.69
N SER A 20 19.63 -18.86 7.81
CA SER A 20 18.71 -17.92 8.46
C SER A 20 18.51 -16.76 7.49
N THR A 21 17.43 -16.80 6.70
CA THR A 21 16.92 -15.61 6.02
C THR A 21 16.36 -14.70 7.10
N SER A 22 17.23 -13.88 7.68
CA SER A 22 16.82 -12.72 8.45
C SER A 22 16.10 -11.80 7.48
N ASP A 23 14.78 -11.69 7.61
CA ASP A 23 14.00 -10.61 7.00
C ASP A 23 14.65 -9.30 7.43
N SER A 24 15.41 -8.69 6.53
CA SER A 24 15.99 -7.37 6.77
C SER A 24 14.82 -6.40 6.93
N PRO A 25 14.82 -5.53 7.96
CA PRO A 25 13.77 -4.53 8.09
C PRO A 25 13.83 -3.67 6.83
N ALA A 26 12.76 -3.70 6.03
CA ALA A 26 12.60 -2.82 4.89
C ALA A 26 12.89 -1.39 5.37
N ASN A 27 13.86 -0.75 4.74
CA ASN A 27 14.25 0.61 5.05
C ASN A 27 12.99 1.48 4.91
N MET A 28 12.43 1.93 6.04
CA MET A 28 11.22 2.74 6.05
C MET A 28 11.60 4.16 5.65
N GLU A 29 11.52 4.45 4.36
CA GLU A 29 11.70 5.79 3.81
C GLU A 29 10.33 6.48 3.63
N LEU A 30 10.29 7.80 3.82
CA LEU A 30 9.11 8.58 3.53
C LEU A 30 8.80 8.52 2.04
N ALA A 31 7.52 8.34 1.71
CA ALA A 31 7.05 8.30 0.35
C ALA A 31 7.31 9.64 -0.36
N THR A 32 7.80 9.55 -1.58
CA THR A 32 8.01 10.69 -2.49
C THR A 32 7.42 10.36 -3.86
N GLY A 33 7.43 11.34 -4.77
CA GLY A 33 6.94 11.14 -6.14
C GLY A 33 5.40 11.19 -6.27
N PRO A 34 4.84 10.64 -7.36
CA PRO A 34 3.44 10.83 -7.73
C PRO A 34 2.43 10.40 -6.66
N MET A 35 2.68 9.29 -5.97
CA MET A 35 1.80 8.80 -4.89
C MET A 35 1.66 9.79 -3.73
N ALA A 36 2.71 10.59 -3.47
CA ALA A 36 2.78 11.57 -2.39
C ALA A 36 2.54 13.03 -2.85
N ASN A 37 2.19 13.25 -4.13
CA ASN A 37 1.95 14.58 -4.67
C ASN A 37 0.48 15.00 -4.47
N CYS A 38 0.25 16.00 -3.62
CA CYS A 38 -1.08 16.52 -3.28
C CYS A 38 -1.79 17.25 -4.42
N ASP A 39 -1.03 17.70 -5.44
CA ASP A 39 -1.51 18.61 -6.48
C ASP A 39 -1.64 17.94 -7.85
N LEU A 40 -1.60 16.60 -7.91
CA LEU A 40 -1.78 15.91 -9.18
C LEU A 40 -3.17 16.20 -9.77
N PRO A 41 -3.25 16.62 -11.05
CA PRO A 41 -4.52 16.89 -11.68
C PRO A 41 -5.34 15.61 -11.82
N THR A 42 -6.64 15.71 -11.59
CA THR A 42 -7.55 14.62 -11.99
C THR A 42 -7.65 14.60 -13.51
N LEU A 43 -7.43 13.44 -14.11
CA LEU A 43 -7.55 13.23 -15.55
C LEU A 43 -8.94 12.73 -15.90
N ASP A 44 -9.49 13.22 -17.02
CA ASP A 44 -10.72 12.69 -17.62
C ASP A 44 -10.41 11.48 -18.53
N GLU A 45 -9.64 10.55 -17.98
CA GLU A 45 -9.21 9.33 -18.65
C GLU A 45 -9.74 8.10 -17.94
N ARG A 46 -9.80 6.99 -18.67
CA ARG A 46 -10.21 5.72 -18.09
C ARG A 46 -9.06 5.12 -17.26
N GLY A 47 -9.19 5.15 -15.94
CA GLY A 47 -8.34 4.36 -15.06
C GLY A 47 -8.69 2.85 -15.03
N PRO A 48 -7.85 2.01 -14.37
CA PRO A 48 -8.06 0.56 -14.28
C PRO A 48 -9.42 0.12 -13.72
N VAL A 49 -10.00 0.88 -12.79
CA VAL A 49 -11.32 0.66 -12.19
C VAL A 49 -12.30 1.72 -12.69
N ARG A 50 -13.45 1.26 -13.22
CA ARG A 50 -14.49 2.11 -13.81
C ARG A 50 -15.42 2.76 -12.78
N PRO A 51 -16.03 2.03 -11.84
CA PRO A 51 -16.83 2.69 -10.81
C PRO A 51 -15.91 3.56 -9.95
N SER A 52 -16.43 4.68 -9.49
CA SER A 52 -15.65 5.59 -8.65
C SER A 52 -15.18 4.87 -7.39
N LEU A 53 -13.89 5.07 -7.07
CA LEU A 53 -13.28 4.60 -5.84
C LEU A 53 -13.42 5.67 -4.77
N TYR A 54 -13.59 5.24 -3.53
CA TYR A 54 -13.76 6.10 -2.38
C TYR A 54 -12.87 5.61 -1.25
N VAL A 55 -12.45 6.53 -0.39
CA VAL A 55 -11.91 6.19 0.93
C VAL A 55 -13.09 6.11 1.90
N VAL A 56 -13.44 4.90 2.35
CA VAL A 56 -14.66 4.66 3.13
C VAL A 56 -14.28 4.05 4.47
N GLY A 57 -14.79 4.59 5.56
CA GLY A 57 -14.37 4.14 6.89
C GLY A 57 -15.14 4.80 8.02
N THR A 58 -14.55 4.77 9.20
CA THR A 58 -15.09 5.35 10.44
C THR A 58 -14.87 6.86 10.53
N PHE A 59 -15.04 7.57 9.42
CA PHE A 59 -14.89 9.02 9.37
C PHE A 59 -16.09 9.73 10.03
N ASP A 60 -15.88 10.95 10.51
CA ASP A 60 -16.86 11.74 11.28
C ASP A 60 -18.02 12.25 10.41
N ASP A 61 -17.75 12.54 9.14
CA ASP A 61 -18.73 13.00 8.15
C ASP A 61 -19.62 11.89 7.57
N GLY A 62 -19.29 10.62 7.81
CA GLY A 62 -20.08 9.50 7.33
C GLY A 62 -19.42 8.15 7.57
N GLN A 63 -19.86 7.43 8.60
CA GLN A 63 -19.32 6.11 8.92
C GLN A 63 -19.81 5.06 7.93
N TRP A 64 -18.88 4.47 7.18
CA TRP A 64 -19.12 3.41 6.19
C TRP A 64 -20.04 3.85 5.03
N ILE A 65 -20.06 5.15 4.73
CA ILE A 65 -20.84 5.75 3.63
C ILE A 65 -19.89 6.26 2.55
N HIS A 66 -20.26 6.04 1.27
CA HIS A 66 -19.52 6.58 0.12
C HIS A 66 -19.89 8.05 -0.07
N MET A 67 -19.06 8.95 0.45
CA MET A 67 -19.29 10.39 0.38
C MET A 67 -18.54 11.01 -0.80
N GLU A 68 -19.14 11.98 -1.50
CA GLU A 68 -18.50 12.60 -2.67
C GLU A 68 -17.19 13.33 -2.32
N ASN A 69 -17.08 13.93 -1.13
CA ASN A 69 -15.83 14.51 -0.62
C ASN A 69 -14.73 13.49 -0.30
N ARG A 70 -15.02 12.18 -0.41
CA ARG A 70 -14.07 11.06 -0.23
C ARG A 70 -13.85 10.27 -1.52
N LYS A 71 -14.38 10.76 -2.64
CA LYS A 71 -14.23 10.17 -3.97
C LYS A 71 -12.83 10.42 -4.51
N MET A 72 -12.16 9.36 -4.93
CA MET A 72 -10.81 9.40 -5.47
C MET A 72 -10.83 9.72 -6.96
N GLY A 73 -10.14 10.78 -7.36
CA GLY A 73 -9.90 11.12 -8.76
C GLY A 73 -8.77 10.28 -9.36
N TYR A 74 -8.93 9.85 -10.61
CA TYR A 74 -7.85 9.19 -11.35
C TYR A 74 -6.80 10.22 -11.78
N LYS A 75 -5.51 9.90 -11.58
CA LYS A 75 -4.38 10.82 -11.80
C LYS A 75 -3.44 10.37 -12.92
N GLY A 76 -3.83 9.34 -13.66
CA GLY A 76 -2.94 8.66 -14.60
C GLY A 76 -2.12 7.57 -13.94
N ASP A 77 -1.48 6.74 -14.76
CA ASP A 77 -0.50 5.73 -14.32
C ASP A 77 -1.01 4.78 -13.21
N GLY A 78 -2.32 4.49 -13.23
CA GLY A 78 -2.98 3.64 -12.25
C GLY A 78 -3.21 4.28 -10.87
N ILE A 79 -2.92 5.56 -10.70
CA ILE A 79 -3.01 6.29 -9.43
C ILE A 79 -4.42 6.86 -9.25
N TYR A 80 -4.99 6.64 -8.07
CA TYR A 80 -6.22 7.28 -7.61
C TYR A 80 -5.93 8.05 -6.33
N GLN A 81 -6.42 9.29 -6.24
CA GLN A 81 -6.12 10.19 -5.14
C GLN A 81 -7.29 11.07 -4.73
N ILE A 82 -7.35 11.39 -3.45
CA ILE A 82 -8.19 12.46 -2.89
C ILE A 82 -7.41 13.16 -1.78
N VAL A 83 -7.52 14.48 -1.72
CA VAL A 83 -7.08 15.29 -0.58
C VAL A 83 -8.32 15.64 0.24
N SER A 84 -8.31 15.32 1.53
CA SER A 84 -9.40 15.56 2.46
C SER A 84 -8.90 16.12 3.78
N ASP A 85 -9.76 16.87 4.47
CA ASP A 85 -9.51 17.32 5.83
C ASP A 85 -9.81 16.19 6.81
N GLU A 86 -8.82 15.76 7.57
CA GLU A 86 -8.92 14.65 8.52
C GLU A 86 -8.76 15.13 9.96
N LYS A 87 -9.41 14.42 10.89
CA LYS A 87 -9.23 14.62 12.34
C LYS A 87 -8.08 13.78 12.86
N GLN A 88 -7.49 14.24 13.96
CA GLN A 88 -6.58 13.42 14.74
C GLN A 88 -7.31 12.20 15.31
N GLY A 89 -6.67 11.03 15.29
CA GLY A 89 -7.20 9.81 15.88
C GLY A 89 -7.04 8.59 14.99
N ASN A 90 -7.66 7.49 15.41
CA ASN A 90 -7.66 6.25 14.64
C ASN A 90 -8.85 6.22 13.69
N VAL A 91 -8.59 5.86 12.45
CA VAL A 91 -9.62 5.55 11.45
C VAL A 91 -9.48 4.11 10.98
N SER A 92 -10.62 3.44 10.81
CA SER A 92 -10.72 2.11 10.20
C SER A 92 -11.39 2.26 8.84
N LEU A 93 -10.76 1.79 7.76
CA LEU A 93 -11.20 2.11 6.40
C LEU A 93 -10.93 1.01 5.38
N GLN A 94 -11.54 1.16 4.21
CA GLN A 94 -11.22 0.48 2.96
C GLN A 94 -11.25 1.47 1.80
N PHE A 95 -10.56 1.11 0.72
CA PHE A 95 -10.74 1.78 -0.58
C PHE A 95 -11.74 0.97 -1.39
N ALA A 96 -12.92 1.51 -1.66
CA ALA A 96 -14.01 0.73 -2.23
C ALA A 96 -14.80 1.51 -3.28
N THR A 97 -15.37 0.76 -4.23
CA THR A 97 -16.45 1.29 -5.06
C THR A 97 -17.77 1.20 -4.31
N MET A 98 -18.79 1.98 -4.72
CA MET A 98 -20.12 2.00 -4.08
C MET A 98 -20.75 0.60 -3.93
N GLY A 99 -20.50 -0.31 -4.86
CA GLY A 99 -20.97 -1.69 -4.79
C GLY A 99 -20.10 -2.62 -3.94
N TRP A 100 -19.11 -2.08 -3.23
CA TRP A 100 -18.08 -2.82 -2.48
C TRP A 100 -17.26 -3.82 -3.32
N ASN A 101 -17.36 -3.73 -4.65
CA ASN A 101 -16.67 -4.59 -5.59
C ASN A 101 -16.15 -3.77 -6.78
N PRO A 102 -14.84 -3.51 -6.88
CA PRO A 102 -13.80 -3.96 -5.95
C PRO A 102 -13.74 -3.18 -4.62
N GLN A 103 -13.17 -3.82 -3.62
CA GLN A 103 -12.70 -3.21 -2.38
C GLN A 103 -11.24 -3.61 -2.10
N TYR A 104 -10.48 -2.74 -1.43
CA TYR A 104 -9.06 -2.90 -1.17
C TYR A 104 -8.67 -2.47 0.24
N THR A 105 -7.61 -3.09 0.75
CA THR A 105 -6.97 -2.74 2.03
C THR A 105 -5.46 -2.85 1.97
N ALA A 106 -4.79 -2.18 2.90
CA ALA A 106 -3.36 -2.30 3.04
C ALA A 106 -2.95 -3.67 3.59
N ALA A 107 -1.78 -4.15 3.17
CA ALA A 107 -1.17 -5.36 3.69
C ALA A 107 -0.97 -5.26 5.20
N GLY A 108 -1.40 -6.29 5.93
CA GLY A 108 -1.34 -6.28 7.39
C GLY A 108 -2.38 -5.37 8.05
N LEU A 109 -3.38 -4.90 7.29
CA LEU A 109 -4.53 -4.14 7.78
C LEU A 109 -4.14 -2.88 8.56
N SER A 110 -2.99 -2.29 8.22
CA SER A 110 -2.49 -1.07 8.83
C SER A 110 -1.67 -0.24 7.85
N MET A 111 -1.77 1.07 7.99
CA MET A 111 -0.89 2.03 7.30
C MET A 111 -0.35 3.05 8.30
N LYS A 112 0.83 3.58 7.99
CA LYS A 112 1.48 4.66 8.73
C LYS A 112 1.54 5.89 7.83
N VAL A 113 1.20 7.06 8.38
CA VAL A 113 1.30 8.33 7.66
C VAL A 113 2.72 8.54 7.13
N GLY A 114 2.82 8.84 5.84
CA GLY A 114 4.05 9.13 5.12
C GLY A 114 4.75 7.90 4.54
N TYR A 115 4.24 6.68 4.73
CA TYR A 115 4.90 5.46 4.25
C TYR A 115 3.98 4.67 3.32
N GLU A 116 4.49 4.31 2.14
CA GLU A 116 3.76 3.43 1.24
C GLU A 116 3.62 2.03 1.85
N LYS A 117 2.46 1.42 1.62
CA LYS A 117 2.17 0.04 2.02
C LYS A 117 1.64 -0.72 0.82
N ALA A 118 2.01 -1.99 0.68
CA ALA A 118 1.42 -2.84 -0.35
C ALA A 118 -0.12 -2.86 -0.21
N LEU A 119 -0.82 -2.71 -1.33
CA LEU A 119 -2.28 -2.79 -1.39
C LEU A 119 -2.70 -4.22 -1.73
N LYS A 120 -3.80 -4.69 -1.15
CA LYS A 120 -4.38 -6.01 -1.37
C LYS A 120 -5.86 -5.90 -1.66
N ARG A 121 -6.42 -6.96 -2.27
CA ARG A 121 -7.88 -7.13 -2.34
C ARG A 121 -8.43 -7.18 -0.91
N GLY A 122 -9.42 -6.33 -0.66
CA GLY A 122 -10.14 -6.28 0.59
C GLY A 122 -11.23 -7.35 0.64
N GLY A 123 -12.05 -7.27 1.68
CA GLY A 123 -13.22 -8.13 1.85
C GLY A 123 -14.04 -7.68 3.05
N PHE A 124 -15.16 -8.35 3.27
CA PHE A 124 -16.04 -8.06 4.39
C PHE A 124 -15.26 -8.04 5.71
N ALA A 125 -15.44 -6.97 6.49
CA ALA A 125 -14.80 -6.72 7.79
C ALA A 125 -13.26 -6.76 7.83
N LYS A 126 -12.56 -6.75 6.68
CA LYS A 126 -11.10 -6.61 6.61
C LYS A 126 -10.77 -5.15 6.40
N ASN A 127 -10.53 -4.41 7.47
CA ASN A 127 -10.34 -2.96 7.42
C ASN A 127 -8.90 -2.57 7.71
N THR A 128 -8.40 -1.55 7.02
CA THR A 128 -7.10 -0.93 7.31
C THR A 128 -7.25 0.06 8.45
N VAL A 129 -6.38 -0.01 9.44
CA VAL A 129 -6.33 0.97 10.53
C VAL A 129 -5.19 1.96 10.29
N VAL A 130 -5.47 3.24 10.47
CA VAL A 130 -4.50 4.33 10.40
C VAL A 130 -4.64 5.21 11.63
N ASN A 131 -3.52 5.51 12.28
CA ASN A 131 -3.45 6.58 13.27
C ASN A 131 -3.04 7.88 12.58
N ILE A 132 -3.92 8.88 12.61
CA ILE A 132 -3.70 10.23 12.10
C ILE A 132 -3.19 11.08 13.29
N PRO A 133 -1.92 11.51 13.28
CA PRO A 133 -1.28 12.10 14.46
C PRO A 133 -1.79 13.51 14.78
N HIS A 134 -2.18 14.27 13.74
CA HIS A 134 -2.66 15.64 13.87
C HIS A 134 -3.80 15.89 12.88
N ALA A 135 -4.78 16.72 13.25
CA ALA A 135 -5.80 17.16 12.30
C ALA A 135 -5.17 18.02 11.20
N GLY A 136 -5.68 17.92 9.97
CA GLY A 136 -5.16 18.67 8.82
C GLY A 136 -5.56 18.07 7.49
N LYS A 137 -4.95 18.56 6.41
CA LYS A 137 -5.16 18.02 5.05
C LYS A 137 -4.29 16.81 4.82
N TYR A 138 -4.90 15.72 4.38
CA TYR A 138 -4.19 14.48 4.04
C TYR A 138 -4.54 14.05 2.62
N LEU A 139 -3.52 13.58 1.90
CA LEU A 139 -3.65 12.86 0.66
C LEU A 139 -3.85 11.37 0.97
N TRP A 140 -4.94 10.82 0.47
CA TRP A 140 -5.14 9.38 0.35
C TRP A 140 -4.84 8.96 -1.08
N SER A 141 -3.96 7.98 -1.26
CA SER A 141 -3.55 7.51 -2.59
C SER A 141 -3.51 6.00 -2.66
N ILE A 142 -3.94 5.45 -3.79
CA ILE A 142 -3.69 4.05 -4.15
C ILE A 142 -3.16 3.95 -5.57
N LYS A 143 -2.34 2.93 -5.82
CA LYS A 143 -1.89 2.54 -7.17
C LYS A 143 -2.41 1.15 -7.53
N LEU A 144 -2.95 1.05 -8.73
CA LEU A 144 -3.37 -0.19 -9.37
C LEU A 144 -2.54 -0.39 -10.65
N ALA A 145 -2.20 -1.64 -10.96
CA ALA A 145 -1.67 -1.98 -12.28
C ALA A 145 -2.76 -1.83 -13.36
N GLU A 146 -2.34 -1.79 -14.62
CA GLU A 146 -3.25 -1.77 -15.78
C GLU A 146 -4.19 -2.99 -15.80
N ASP A 147 -3.69 -4.16 -15.40
CA ASP A 147 -4.48 -5.39 -15.23
C ASP A 147 -5.35 -5.42 -13.96
N LYS A 148 -5.48 -4.26 -13.28
CA LYS A 148 -6.29 -4.02 -12.07
C LYS A 148 -5.75 -4.70 -10.81
N LYS A 149 -4.52 -5.24 -10.83
CA LYS A 149 -3.88 -5.75 -9.61
C LYS A 149 -3.57 -4.59 -8.66
N PRO A 150 -3.86 -4.74 -7.35
CA PRO A 150 -3.47 -3.73 -6.38
C PRO A 150 -1.95 -3.70 -6.20
N ILE A 151 -1.37 -2.49 -6.14
CA ILE A 151 0.09 -2.30 -5.97
C ILE A 151 0.38 -1.71 -4.60
N SER A 152 0.01 -0.44 -4.37
CA SER A 152 0.35 0.27 -3.13
C SER A 152 -0.74 1.24 -2.67
N ALA A 153 -0.66 1.62 -1.41
CA ALA A 153 -1.51 2.56 -0.72
C ALA A 153 -0.64 3.54 0.08
N LEU A 154 -1.05 4.80 0.15
CA LEU A 154 -0.40 5.85 0.93
C LEU A 154 -1.45 6.74 1.60
N ILE A 155 -1.13 7.16 2.81
CA ILE A 155 -1.67 8.37 3.41
C ILE A 155 -0.50 9.29 3.72
N SER A 156 -0.57 10.56 3.31
CA SER A 156 0.49 11.54 3.55
C SER A 156 -0.09 12.91 3.87
N VAL A 157 0.67 13.74 4.57
CA VAL A 157 0.25 15.11 4.94
C VAL A 157 0.39 16.02 3.71
N CYS A 158 -0.63 16.84 3.46
CA CYS A 158 -0.57 17.95 2.51
C CYS A 158 -0.36 19.27 3.24
N LYS A 159 0.37 20.19 2.61
CA LYS A 159 0.65 21.53 3.14
C LYS A 159 -0.32 22.56 2.57
#